data_AF-A0A643FYV8-F1
#
_entry.id   AF-A0A643FYV8-F1
#
_cell.length_a   1.000
_cell.length_b   1.000
_cell.length_c   1.000
_cell.angle_alpha   90.00
_cell.angle_beta   90.00
_cell.angle_gamma   90.00
#
_symmetry.space_group_name_H-M   'P 1'
#
loop_
_entity.id
_entity.type
_entity.pdbx_description
1 polymer ?
#
loop_
_entity_poly.entity_id
_entity_poly.type
_entity_poly.pdbx_seq_one_letter_code
_entity_poly.pdbx_strand_id
1 'polypeptide(L)'
;MMSFANLTIRTRLGVGFAVVLLLMAAAIAIGLDRLPGAGGGDAQQAIDGARTLMFTLWLVALLVGAAFTYGIARSIAEPLGEAVYIAETVASGDLSKEFETERKGEFGRLLAGMGEMEDMLTDLVTRIKESTDSISDASKQIAEGNADLSQRTEEQAAALQETASSMGKLTAMVRQNTERAHAANELAANASHIAQRGGTVVGEVVETMQAISASSKKVVDIIDVIEGIAFQTNILALNAAVEAARAGEQGRGFAVVAGEVRTLAQRSAAAAKEIRGLIGDSVEQVRNGSARVEHAGQTMREIVTASSQVTTILGEISVASAQQSGGIEQVNQAVMEMDAVTQQNAALVEQAAAAASALAEQAHQLQNAVGEFKLEATPDDAPGQHRFAGTLQGAHA
;
A
#
# COMPACT_ATOMS: atom_id res chain seq x y z
N MET A 1 5.74 83.86 14.51
CA MET A 1 5.17 83.78 15.86
C MET A 1 5.00 82.31 16.21
N MET A 2 5.78 81.76 17.16
CA MET A 2 5.50 80.43 17.70
C MET A 2 4.12 80.45 18.33
N SER A 3 3.18 79.67 17.80
CA SER A 3 1.87 79.51 18.42
C SER A 3 2.07 79.02 19.86
N PHE A 4 1.40 79.69 20.81
CA PHE A 4 1.37 79.31 22.22
C PHE A 4 0.98 77.82 22.41
N ALA A 5 0.35 77.22 21.39
CA ALA A 5 -0.05 75.82 21.30
C ALA A 5 1.10 74.81 21.12
N ASN A 6 2.36 75.22 20.97
CA ASN A 6 3.52 74.31 20.82
C ASN A 6 4.49 74.28 22.02
N LEU A 7 4.25 75.11 23.05
CA LEU A 7 5.07 75.12 24.28
C LEU A 7 4.66 73.96 25.21
N THR A 8 5.59 73.39 25.97
CA THR A 8 5.28 72.37 26.99
C THR A 8 4.30 72.93 28.04
N ILE A 9 3.49 72.06 28.64
CA ILE A 9 2.46 72.46 29.61
C ILE A 9 3.08 73.28 30.74
N ARG A 10 4.26 72.85 31.22
CA ARG A 10 5.06 73.54 32.24
C ARG A 10 5.38 74.99 31.85
N THR A 11 5.75 75.23 30.60
CA THR A 11 6.13 76.57 30.13
C THR A 11 4.90 77.47 29.96
N ARG A 12 3.75 76.94 29.53
CA ARG A 12 2.50 77.72 29.45
C ARG A 12 1.98 78.09 30.83
N LEU A 13 1.99 77.13 31.75
CA LEU A 13 1.58 77.34 33.14
C LEU A 13 2.48 78.38 33.81
N GLY A 14 3.79 78.27 33.60
CA GLY A 14 4.79 79.22 34.10
C GLY A 14 4.61 80.63 33.54
N VAL A 15 4.41 80.79 32.23
CA VAL A 15 4.21 82.11 31.59
C VAL A 15 2.88 82.74 32.01
N GLY A 16 1.79 81.97 32.05
CA GLY A 16 0.48 82.48 32.49
C GLY A 16 0.51 82.96 33.95
N PHE A 17 1.12 82.18 34.84
CA PHE A 17 1.26 82.55 36.25
C PHE A 17 2.19 83.76 36.43
N ALA A 18 3.30 83.82 35.69
CA ALA A 18 4.22 84.96 35.73
C ALA A 18 3.57 86.26 35.23
N VAL A 19 2.75 86.21 34.17
CA VAL A 19 2.03 87.38 33.65
C VAL A 19 1.00 87.88 34.65
N VAL A 20 0.22 86.99 35.26
CA VAL A 20 -0.77 87.38 36.30
C VAL A 20 -0.07 87.95 37.54
N LEU A 21 1.02 87.32 38.00
CA LEU A 21 1.81 87.82 39.13
C LEU A 21 2.44 89.19 38.83
N LEU A 22 2.97 89.41 37.62
CA LEU A 22 3.53 90.70 37.21
C LEU A 22 2.45 91.79 37.15
N LEU A 23 1.25 91.46 36.65
CA LEU A 23 0.11 92.40 36.65
C LEU A 23 -0.35 92.74 38.08
N MET A 24 -0.39 91.75 38.98
CA MET A 24 -0.69 92.00 40.39
C MET A 24 0.39 92.82 41.09
N ALA A 25 1.65 92.51 40.86
CA ALA A 25 2.78 93.26 41.42
C ALA A 25 2.80 94.71 40.92
N ALA A 26 2.54 94.93 39.63
CA ALA A 26 2.40 96.27 39.05
C ALA A 26 1.20 97.03 39.64
N ALA A 27 0.06 96.37 39.84
CA ALA A 27 -1.11 96.98 40.47
C ALA A 27 -0.84 97.39 41.93
N ILE A 28 -0.14 96.54 42.69
CA ILE A 28 0.26 96.83 44.08
C ILE A 28 1.30 97.97 44.12
N ALA A 29 2.31 97.95 43.24
CA ALA A 29 3.35 98.97 43.19
C ALA A 29 2.80 100.35 42.80
N ILE A 30 1.93 100.42 41.77
CA ILE A 30 1.24 101.65 41.37
C ILE A 30 0.30 102.12 42.49
N GLY A 31 -0.33 101.19 43.22
CA GLY A 31 -1.18 101.52 44.35
C GLY A 31 -0.42 102.08 45.56
N LEU A 32 0.78 101.58 45.83
CA LEU A 32 1.67 102.07 46.89
C LEU A 32 2.26 103.45 46.57
N ASP A 33 2.66 103.68 45.31
CA ASP A 33 3.24 104.96 44.86
C ASP A 33 2.21 106.11 44.84
N ARG A 34 0.91 105.76 44.74
CA ARG A 34 -0.22 106.70 44.74
C ARG A 34 -0.85 106.95 46.11
N LEU A 35 -0.31 106.40 47.21
CA LEU A 35 -0.78 106.70 48.58
C LEU A 35 -0.27 108.09 49.00
N PRO A 36 -1.14 109.11 49.14
CA PRO A 36 -0.69 110.44 49.55
C PRO A 36 -0.27 110.44 51.02
N GLY A 37 0.89 111.05 51.30
CA GLY A 37 1.17 111.59 52.64
C GLY A 37 0.05 112.57 53.01
N ALA A 38 -0.55 112.38 54.17
CA ALA A 38 -1.76 113.09 54.60
C ALA A 38 -1.60 114.62 54.54
N GLY A 39 -2.43 115.30 53.73
CA GLY A 39 -2.68 116.74 53.85
C GLY A 39 -3.12 117.45 52.56
N GLY A 40 -4.40 117.80 52.43
CA GLY A 40 -4.91 118.80 51.47
C GLY A 40 -6.06 118.31 50.56
N GLY A 41 -6.96 119.22 50.17
CA GLY A 41 -8.21 118.95 49.42
C GLY A 41 -8.07 118.28 48.04
N ASP A 42 -6.84 118.15 47.52
CA ASP A 42 -6.52 117.41 46.29
C ASP A 42 -6.31 115.89 46.55
N ALA A 43 -6.23 115.47 47.83
CA ALA A 43 -6.07 114.07 48.22
C ALA A 43 -7.28 113.21 47.84
N GLN A 44 -8.50 113.76 47.85
CA GLN A 44 -9.71 113.01 47.49
C GLN A 44 -9.73 112.64 45.99
N GLN A 45 -9.35 113.56 45.09
CA GLN A 45 -9.25 113.28 43.65
C GLN A 45 -8.12 112.32 43.32
N ALA A 46 -6.98 112.40 44.02
CA ALA A 46 -5.88 111.46 43.87
C ALA A 46 -6.26 110.04 44.34
N ILE A 47 -7.00 109.92 45.45
CA ILE A 47 -7.50 108.64 45.97
C ILE A 47 -8.54 108.02 45.04
N ASP A 48 -9.50 108.80 44.51
CA ASP A 48 -10.53 108.27 43.59
C ASP A 48 -9.94 107.85 42.23
N GLY A 49 -8.98 108.62 41.70
CA GLY A 49 -8.22 108.26 40.51
C GLY A 49 -7.36 107.00 40.69
N ALA A 50 -6.68 106.87 41.84
CA ALA A 50 -5.92 105.68 42.20
C ALA A 50 -6.82 104.45 42.40
N ARG A 51 -7.98 104.62 43.05
CA ARG A 51 -8.97 103.57 43.27
C ARG A 51 -9.55 103.05 41.96
N THR A 52 -9.90 103.94 41.03
CA THR A 52 -10.40 103.57 39.70
C THR A 52 -9.35 102.80 38.90
N LEU A 53 -8.09 103.25 38.94
CA LEU A 53 -6.98 102.59 38.25
C LEU A 53 -6.63 101.22 38.88
N MET A 54 -6.70 101.10 40.21
CA MET A 54 -6.54 99.80 40.88
C MET A 54 -7.66 98.84 40.52
N PHE A 55 -8.92 99.27 40.52
CA PHE A 55 -10.05 98.42 40.12
C PHE A 55 -9.94 97.98 38.65
N THR A 56 -9.53 98.86 37.73
CA THR A 56 -9.33 98.46 36.33
C THR A 56 -8.18 97.49 36.17
N LEU A 57 -7.06 97.68 36.88
CA LEU A 57 -5.93 96.74 36.85
C LEU A 57 -6.30 95.37 37.45
N TRP A 58 -7.06 95.34 38.55
CA TRP A 58 -7.58 94.10 39.13
C TRP A 58 -8.55 93.39 38.19
N LEU A 59 -9.44 94.13 37.54
CA LEU A 59 -10.37 93.59 36.55
C LEU A 59 -9.63 93.03 35.34
N VAL A 60 -8.62 93.74 34.83
CA VAL A 60 -7.77 93.28 33.73
C VAL A 60 -6.99 92.03 34.15
N ALA A 61 -6.40 92.01 35.35
CA ALA A 61 -5.70 90.83 35.87
C ALA A 61 -6.63 89.61 36.01
N LEU A 62 -7.87 89.82 36.45
CA LEU A 62 -8.89 88.77 36.55
C LEU A 62 -9.32 88.26 35.18
N LEU A 63 -9.56 89.14 34.21
CA LEU A 63 -9.94 88.77 32.84
C LEU A 63 -8.80 88.03 32.13
N VAL A 64 -7.56 88.50 32.29
CA VAL A 64 -6.35 87.84 31.76
C VAL A 64 -6.16 86.47 32.43
N GLY A 65 -6.31 86.39 33.76
CA GLY A 65 -6.25 85.13 34.49
C GLY A 65 -7.32 84.12 34.06
N ALA A 66 -8.56 84.57 33.86
CA ALA A 66 -9.65 83.74 33.35
C ALA A 66 -9.40 83.27 31.92
N ALA A 67 -8.90 84.14 31.03
CA ALA A 67 -8.56 83.80 29.66
C ALA A 67 -7.40 82.78 29.59
N PHE A 68 -6.37 82.93 30.43
CA PHE A 68 -5.29 81.95 30.55
C PHE A 68 -5.78 80.62 31.12
N THR A 69 -6.61 80.65 32.16
CA THR A 69 -7.19 79.43 32.77
C THR A 69 -8.04 78.67 31.77
N TYR A 70 -8.90 79.37 31.02
CA TYR A 70 -9.71 78.79 29.97
C TYR A 70 -8.86 78.25 28.81
N GLY A 71 -7.84 79.00 28.37
CA GLY A 71 -6.91 78.55 27.33
C GLY A 71 -6.11 77.30 27.74
N ILE A 72 -5.67 77.23 28.99
CA ILE A 72 -4.96 76.06 29.54
C ILE A 72 -5.90 74.88 29.68
N ALA A 73 -7.08 75.06 30.29
CA ALA A 73 -8.09 74.02 30.42
C ALA A 73 -8.48 73.44 29.07
N ARG A 74 -8.74 74.29 28.06
CA ARG A 74 -9.01 73.84 26.69
C ARG A 74 -7.82 73.10 26.08
N SER A 75 -6.60 73.59 26.29
CA SER A 75 -5.39 72.95 25.74
C SER A 75 -5.05 71.60 26.34
N ILE A 76 -5.64 71.24 27.49
CA ILE A 76 -5.50 69.94 28.15
C ILE A 76 -6.71 69.05 27.87
N ALA A 77 -7.93 69.57 28.05
CA ALA A 77 -9.16 68.79 27.96
C ALA A 77 -9.42 68.23 26.55
N GLU A 78 -9.12 69.00 25.50
CA GLU A 78 -9.34 68.58 24.11
C GLU A 78 -8.43 67.39 23.71
N PRO A 79 -7.08 67.46 23.86
CA PRO A 79 -6.22 66.30 23.58
C PRO A 79 -6.41 65.12 24.54
N LEU A 80 -6.82 65.35 25.79
CA LEU A 80 -7.16 64.26 26.70
C LEU A 80 -8.46 63.56 26.26
N GLY A 81 -9.44 64.31 25.73
CA GLY A 81 -10.65 63.76 25.13
C GLY A 81 -10.36 62.92 23.88
N GLU A 82 -9.45 63.38 23.01
CA GLU A 82 -8.96 62.61 21.86
C GLU A 82 -8.32 61.28 22.33
N ALA A 83 -7.44 61.32 23.34
CA ALA A 83 -6.81 60.12 23.89
C ALA A 83 -7.85 59.16 24.51
N VAL A 84 -8.81 59.67 25.28
CA VAL A 84 -9.90 58.86 25.85
C VAL A 84 -10.73 58.22 24.74
N TYR A 85 -11.05 58.95 23.66
CA TYR A 85 -11.79 58.41 22.52
C TYR A 85 -11.04 57.27 21.82
N ILE A 86 -9.73 57.40 21.61
CA ILE A 86 -8.90 56.33 21.05
C ILE A 86 -8.92 55.11 21.99
N ALA A 87 -8.69 55.30 23.29
CA ALA A 87 -8.72 54.21 24.27
C ALA A 87 -10.09 53.52 24.34
N GLU A 88 -11.19 54.28 24.34
CA GLU A 88 -12.56 53.73 24.35
C GLU A 88 -12.86 52.96 23.07
N THR A 89 -12.40 53.46 21.92
CA THR A 89 -12.57 52.79 20.62
C THR A 89 -11.82 51.45 20.60
N VAL A 90 -10.53 51.45 20.98
CA VAL A 90 -9.72 50.22 21.07
C VAL A 90 -10.28 49.26 22.13
N ALA A 91 -10.71 49.75 23.29
CA ALA A 91 -11.31 48.93 24.36
C ALA A 91 -12.67 48.33 23.96
N SER A 92 -13.38 48.95 23.03
CA SER A 92 -14.62 48.40 22.46
C SER A 92 -14.38 47.34 21.37
N GLY A 93 -13.10 47.05 21.06
CA GLY A 93 -12.72 46.12 20.01
C GLY A 93 -12.80 46.71 18.59
N ASP A 94 -13.04 48.02 18.44
CA ASP A 94 -13.11 48.66 17.14
C ASP A 94 -11.70 49.07 16.68
N LEU A 95 -11.08 48.22 15.87
CA LEU A 95 -9.75 48.39 15.27
C LEU A 95 -9.85 48.81 13.79
N SER A 96 -11.03 49.29 13.36
CA SER A 96 -11.28 49.69 11.97
C SER A 96 -10.96 51.15 11.71
N LYS A 97 -10.50 51.89 12.72
CA LYS A 97 -10.28 53.34 12.66
C LYS A 97 -8.80 53.65 12.78
N GLU A 98 -8.31 54.38 11.80
CA GLU A 98 -6.95 54.92 11.80
C GLU A 98 -6.88 56.23 12.59
N PHE A 99 -5.87 56.36 13.45
CA PHE A 99 -5.70 57.52 14.33
C PHE A 99 -4.40 58.28 14.02
N GLU A 100 -4.50 59.30 13.17
CA GLU A 100 -3.39 60.22 12.90
C GLU A 100 -3.43 61.47 13.79
N THR A 101 -2.27 61.94 14.25
CA THR A 101 -2.15 63.19 15.01
C THR A 101 -1.11 64.14 14.42
N GLU A 102 -1.52 65.37 14.10
CA GLU A 102 -0.61 66.47 13.73
C GLU A 102 -0.07 67.23 14.96
N ARG A 103 -0.55 66.86 16.16
CA ARG A 103 -0.28 67.58 17.41
C ARG A 103 1.17 67.33 17.83
N LYS A 104 1.87 68.38 18.30
CA LYS A 104 3.27 68.31 18.77
C LYS A 104 3.35 68.42 20.29
N GLY A 105 4.47 68.01 20.88
CA GLY A 105 4.69 68.06 22.34
C GLY A 105 4.22 66.79 23.06
N GLU A 106 3.93 66.90 24.37
CA GLU A 106 3.64 65.77 25.26
C GLU A 106 2.37 65.00 24.84
N PHE A 107 1.29 65.71 24.49
CA PHE A 107 0.06 65.09 24.00
C PHE A 107 0.18 64.51 22.60
N GLY A 108 0.98 65.13 21.73
CA GLY A 108 1.29 64.57 20.42
C GLY A 108 1.98 63.21 20.52
N ARG A 109 2.94 63.08 21.46
CA ARG A 109 3.60 61.81 21.76
C ARG A 109 2.64 60.78 22.37
N LEU A 110 1.71 61.20 23.23
CA LEU A 110 0.69 60.31 23.79
C LEU A 110 -0.22 59.75 22.71
N LEU A 111 -0.82 60.64 21.90
CA LEU A 111 -1.73 60.26 20.82
C LEU A 111 -1.02 59.40 19.77
N ALA A 112 0.21 59.75 19.38
CA ALA A 112 1.01 58.93 18.47
C ALA A 112 1.32 57.54 19.04
N GLY A 113 1.67 57.43 20.33
CA GLY A 113 1.90 56.13 20.97
C GLY A 113 0.62 55.29 21.13
N MET A 114 -0.55 55.92 21.20
CA MET A 114 -1.84 55.21 21.19
C MET A 114 -2.22 54.74 19.79
N GLY A 115 -1.94 55.53 18.75
CA GLY A 115 -2.07 55.10 17.36
C GLY A 115 -1.15 53.92 17.05
N GLU A 116 0.13 53.99 17.44
CA GLU A 116 1.07 52.87 17.28
C GLU A 116 0.62 51.61 18.04
N MET A 117 -0.02 51.76 19.20
CA MET A 117 -0.62 50.63 19.94
C MET A 117 -1.79 50.01 19.18
N GLU A 118 -2.66 50.83 18.61
CA GLU A 118 -3.79 50.38 17.79
C GLU A 118 -3.29 49.67 16.53
N ASP A 119 -2.36 50.26 15.78
CA ASP A 119 -1.73 49.65 14.61
C ASP A 119 -1.15 48.26 14.93
N MET A 120 -0.41 48.13 16.04
CA MET A 120 0.15 46.85 16.47
C MET A 120 -0.93 45.83 16.83
N LEU A 121 -2.04 46.25 17.47
CA LEU A 121 -3.15 45.36 17.78
C LEU A 121 -3.87 44.92 16.51
N THR A 122 -4.08 45.83 15.56
CA THR A 122 -4.69 45.56 14.25
C THR A 122 -3.86 44.56 13.44
N ASP A 123 -2.53 44.74 13.36
CA ASP A 123 -1.62 43.77 12.71
C ASP A 123 -1.65 42.40 13.41
N LEU A 124 -1.63 42.36 14.75
CA LEU A 124 -1.71 41.11 15.51
C LEU A 124 -3.02 40.37 15.28
N VAL A 125 -4.17 41.04 15.39
CA VAL A 125 -5.52 40.46 15.19
C VAL A 125 -5.65 39.96 13.76
N THR A 126 -5.17 40.71 12.77
CA THR A 126 -5.17 40.31 11.36
C THR A 126 -4.35 39.04 11.13
N ARG A 127 -3.11 38.99 11.63
CA ARG A 127 -2.25 37.80 11.50
C ARG A 127 -2.83 36.57 12.20
N ILE A 128 -3.49 36.75 13.36
CA ILE A 128 -4.16 35.64 14.04
C ILE A 128 -5.34 35.15 13.21
N LYS A 129 -6.15 36.04 12.62
CA LYS A 129 -7.26 35.66 11.73
C LYS A 129 -6.75 34.84 10.54
N GLU A 130 -5.76 35.34 9.80
CA GLU A 130 -5.14 34.63 8.66
C GLU A 130 -4.56 33.27 9.04
N SER A 131 -3.87 33.19 10.19
CA SER A 131 -3.30 31.94 10.70
C SER A 131 -4.40 30.93 11.07
N THR A 132 -5.50 31.41 11.62
CA THR A 132 -6.62 30.57 12.05
C THR A 132 -7.41 30.02 10.87
N ASP A 133 -7.64 30.85 9.85
CA ASP A 133 -8.24 30.42 8.57
C ASP A 133 -7.37 29.33 7.92
N SER A 134 -6.05 29.53 7.91
CA SER A 134 -5.09 28.55 7.41
C SER A 134 -5.13 27.22 8.19
N ILE A 135 -5.26 27.26 9.53
CA ILE A 135 -5.39 26.06 10.37
C ILE A 135 -6.71 25.34 10.09
N SER A 136 -7.81 26.08 9.92
CA SER A 136 -9.12 25.52 9.58
C SER A 136 -9.08 24.78 8.25
N ASP A 137 -8.52 25.41 7.20
CA ASP A 137 -8.39 24.81 5.88
C ASP A 137 -7.47 23.57 5.91
N ALA A 138 -6.33 23.65 6.59
CA ALA A 138 -5.42 22.51 6.75
C ALA A 138 -6.10 21.35 7.50
N SER A 139 -6.88 21.64 8.54
CA SER A 139 -7.61 20.61 9.31
C SER A 139 -8.66 19.91 8.46
N LYS A 140 -9.36 20.66 7.59
CA LYS A 140 -10.33 20.10 6.63
C LYS A 140 -9.64 19.19 5.61
N GLN A 141 -8.50 19.60 5.06
CA GLN A 141 -7.71 18.78 4.13
C GLN A 141 -7.21 17.49 4.81
N ILE A 142 -6.78 17.56 6.07
CA ILE A 142 -6.39 16.36 6.85
C ILE A 142 -7.60 15.44 7.03
N ALA A 143 -8.78 15.97 7.35
CA ALA A 143 -9.99 15.17 7.53
C ALA A 143 -10.40 14.45 6.22
N GLU A 144 -10.35 15.16 5.08
CA GLU A 144 -10.60 14.57 3.76
C GLU A 144 -9.57 13.49 3.41
N GLY A 145 -8.27 13.75 3.67
CA GLY A 145 -7.21 12.78 3.46
C GLY A 145 -7.32 11.54 4.36
N ASN A 146 -7.77 11.71 5.60
CA ASN A 146 -8.03 10.60 6.51
C ASN A 146 -9.23 9.75 6.07
N ALA A 147 -10.27 10.36 5.48
CA ALA A 147 -11.39 9.62 4.92
C ALA A 147 -10.95 8.74 3.74
N ASP A 148 -10.12 9.26 2.82
CA ASP A 148 -9.51 8.47 1.75
C ASP A 148 -8.62 7.33 2.31
N LEU A 149 -7.79 7.64 3.30
CA LEU A 149 -6.93 6.63 3.93
C LEU A 149 -7.76 5.55 4.64
N SER A 150 -8.88 5.91 5.28
CA SER A 150 -9.83 4.96 5.89
C SER A 150 -10.38 4.01 4.84
N GLN A 151 -10.89 4.54 3.73
CA GLN A 151 -11.45 3.73 2.64
C GLN A 151 -10.40 2.76 2.09
N ARG A 152 -9.19 3.25 1.81
CA ARG A 152 -8.10 2.40 1.31
C ARG A 152 -7.66 1.34 2.31
N THR A 153 -7.72 1.65 3.60
CA THR A 153 -7.42 0.69 4.68
C THR A 153 -8.47 -0.42 4.75
N GLU A 154 -9.76 -0.09 4.58
CA GLU A 154 -10.85 -1.06 4.50
C GLU A 154 -10.75 -1.95 3.24
N GLU A 155 -10.46 -1.36 2.07
CA GLU A 155 -10.23 -2.09 0.83
C GLU A 155 -9.03 -3.04 0.96
N GLN A 156 -7.94 -2.57 1.60
CA GLN A 156 -6.77 -3.40 1.87
C GLN A 156 -7.09 -4.55 2.81
N ALA A 157 -7.87 -4.32 3.87
CA ALA A 157 -8.31 -5.39 4.77
C ALA A 157 -9.13 -6.47 4.03
N ALA A 158 -10.05 -6.06 3.16
CA ALA A 158 -10.82 -6.99 2.33
C ALA A 158 -9.91 -7.81 1.39
N ALA A 159 -8.95 -7.17 0.73
CA ALA A 159 -7.97 -7.83 -0.14
C ALA A 159 -7.07 -8.81 0.62
N LEU A 160 -6.64 -8.47 1.85
CA LEU A 160 -5.88 -9.37 2.71
C LEU A 160 -6.71 -10.59 3.11
N GLN A 161 -8.01 -10.43 3.39
CA GLN A 161 -8.90 -11.53 3.75
C GLN A 161 -9.12 -12.49 2.57
N GLU A 162 -9.26 -11.98 1.34
CA GLU A 162 -9.32 -12.80 0.13
C GLU A 162 -7.99 -13.51 -0.14
N THR A 163 -6.87 -12.82 0.08
CA THR A 163 -5.53 -13.40 -0.06
C THR A 163 -5.32 -14.53 0.94
N ALA A 164 -5.68 -14.34 2.21
CA ALA A 164 -5.59 -15.37 3.24
C ALA A 164 -6.47 -16.60 2.90
N SER A 165 -7.69 -16.39 2.40
CA SER A 165 -8.57 -17.46 1.93
C SER A 165 -7.95 -18.24 0.76
N SER A 166 -7.38 -17.52 -0.20
CA SER A 166 -6.69 -18.10 -1.36
C SER A 166 -5.45 -18.90 -0.93
N MET A 167 -4.72 -18.42 0.08
CA MET A 167 -3.60 -19.14 0.67
C MET A 167 -4.01 -20.41 1.41
N GLY A 168 -5.15 -20.39 2.10
CA GLY A 168 -5.73 -21.60 2.68
C GLY A 168 -6.03 -22.66 1.62
N LYS A 169 -6.62 -22.25 0.49
CA LYS A 169 -6.88 -23.15 -0.66
C LYS A 169 -5.59 -23.68 -1.29
N LEU A 170 -4.59 -22.82 -1.50
CA LEU A 170 -3.28 -23.22 -2.03
C LEU A 170 -2.58 -24.22 -1.12
N THR A 171 -2.59 -23.98 0.20
CA THR A 171 -2.04 -24.90 1.20
C THR A 171 -2.70 -26.27 1.11
N ALA A 172 -4.04 -26.30 1.02
CA ALA A 172 -4.78 -27.55 0.87
C ALA A 172 -4.44 -28.29 -0.44
N MET A 173 -4.29 -27.57 -1.56
CA MET A 173 -3.91 -28.17 -2.84
C MET A 173 -2.49 -28.73 -2.83
N VAL A 174 -1.52 -28.03 -2.23
CA VAL A 174 -0.13 -28.53 -2.11
C VAL A 174 -0.06 -29.78 -1.24
N ARG A 175 -0.82 -29.80 -0.12
CA ARG A 175 -0.95 -30.99 0.71
C ARG A 175 -1.56 -32.17 -0.08
N GLN A 176 -2.64 -31.92 -0.81
CA GLN A 176 -3.28 -32.94 -1.63
C GLN A 176 -2.35 -33.45 -2.74
N ASN A 177 -1.54 -32.58 -3.36
CA ASN A 177 -0.54 -32.99 -4.35
C ASN A 177 0.53 -33.89 -3.74
N THR A 178 0.97 -33.60 -2.52
CA THR A 178 1.94 -34.44 -1.79
C THR A 178 1.36 -35.83 -1.51
N GLU A 179 0.12 -35.90 -1.01
CA GLU A 179 -0.58 -37.16 -0.76
C GLU A 179 -0.80 -37.96 -2.06
N ARG A 180 -1.19 -37.28 -3.15
CA ARG A 180 -1.34 -37.90 -4.47
C ARG A 180 -0.02 -38.41 -5.04
N ALA A 181 1.07 -37.67 -4.86
CA ALA A 181 2.39 -38.09 -5.32
C ALA A 181 2.85 -39.36 -4.59
N HIS A 182 2.64 -39.43 -3.27
CA HIS A 182 2.91 -40.65 -2.49
C HIS A 182 2.07 -41.84 -2.96
N ALA A 183 0.76 -41.67 -3.13
CA ALA A 183 -0.12 -42.75 -3.60
C ALA A 183 0.26 -43.24 -5.01
N ALA A 184 0.60 -42.32 -5.91
CA ALA A 184 1.07 -42.65 -7.25
C ALA A 184 2.43 -43.39 -7.21
N ASN A 185 3.30 -43.05 -6.25
CA ASN A 185 4.61 -43.66 -6.10
C ASN A 185 4.49 -45.13 -5.67
N GLU A 186 3.58 -45.42 -4.74
CA GLU A 186 3.25 -46.80 -4.36
C GLU A 186 2.67 -47.59 -5.54
N LEU A 187 1.79 -46.97 -6.33
CA LEU A 187 1.20 -47.62 -7.51
C LEU A 187 2.25 -47.94 -8.57
N ALA A 188 3.18 -47.02 -8.85
CA ALA A 188 4.29 -47.24 -9.76
C ALA A 188 5.24 -48.34 -9.25
N ALA A 189 5.58 -48.34 -7.96
CA ALA A 189 6.40 -49.38 -7.35
C ALA A 189 5.75 -50.76 -7.48
N ASN A 190 4.43 -50.86 -7.24
CA ASN A 190 3.69 -52.10 -7.42
C ASN A 190 3.64 -52.55 -8.88
N ALA A 191 3.39 -51.64 -9.83
CA ALA A 191 3.41 -51.95 -11.26
C ALA A 191 4.79 -52.47 -11.71
N SER A 192 5.87 -51.88 -11.21
CA SER A 192 7.24 -52.35 -11.46
C SER A 192 7.45 -53.77 -10.95
N HIS A 193 7.01 -54.07 -9.72
CA HIS A 193 7.09 -55.40 -9.13
C HIS A 193 6.27 -56.45 -9.92
N ILE A 194 5.07 -56.08 -10.39
CA ILE A 194 4.24 -56.94 -11.24
C ILE A 194 4.94 -57.23 -12.57
N ALA A 195 5.49 -56.20 -13.23
CA ALA A 195 6.22 -56.36 -14.49
C ALA A 195 7.48 -57.22 -14.33
N GLN A 196 8.19 -57.09 -13.20
CA GLN A 196 9.36 -57.89 -12.89
C GLN A 196 9.01 -59.38 -12.70
N ARG A 197 7.93 -59.68 -11.96
CA ARG A 197 7.39 -61.05 -11.86
C ARG A 197 6.93 -61.59 -13.21
N GLY A 198 6.27 -60.76 -14.02
CA GLY A 198 5.87 -61.10 -15.38
C GLY A 198 7.07 -61.46 -16.26
N GLY A 199 8.17 -60.70 -16.15
CA GLY A 199 9.44 -60.99 -16.81
C GLY A 199 10.04 -62.34 -16.40
N THR A 200 9.98 -62.70 -15.11
CA THR A 200 10.43 -64.02 -14.63
C THR A 200 9.63 -65.16 -15.27
N VAL A 201 8.28 -65.06 -15.26
CA VAL A 201 7.40 -66.07 -15.86
C VAL A 201 7.66 -66.20 -17.37
N VAL A 202 7.85 -65.07 -18.06
CA VAL A 202 8.21 -65.09 -19.49
C VAL A 202 9.55 -65.79 -19.72
N GLY A 203 10.55 -65.58 -18.85
CA GLY A 203 11.83 -66.29 -18.90
C GLY A 203 11.69 -67.80 -18.79
N GLU A 204 10.88 -68.29 -17.85
CA GLU A 204 10.57 -69.72 -17.68
C GLU A 204 9.90 -70.33 -18.93
N VAL A 205 9.03 -69.56 -19.61
CA VAL A 205 8.39 -69.99 -20.86
C VAL A 205 9.41 -70.09 -22.00
N VAL A 206 10.34 -69.14 -22.12
CA VAL A 206 11.43 -69.21 -23.11
C VAL A 206 12.29 -70.46 -22.89
N GLU A 207 12.68 -70.75 -21.66
CA GLU A 207 13.45 -71.94 -21.31
C GLU A 207 12.70 -73.23 -21.70
N THR A 208 11.40 -73.28 -21.41
CA THR A 208 10.54 -74.42 -21.78
C THR A 208 10.45 -74.59 -23.31
N MET A 209 10.32 -73.50 -24.07
CA MET A 209 10.30 -73.55 -25.54
C MET A 209 11.63 -74.03 -26.12
N GLN A 210 12.76 -73.62 -25.53
CA GLN A 210 14.08 -74.11 -25.92
C GLN A 210 14.24 -75.61 -25.64
N ALA A 211 13.75 -76.09 -24.49
CA ALA A 211 13.75 -77.51 -24.16
C ALA A 211 12.87 -78.34 -25.12
N ILE A 212 11.68 -77.84 -25.48
CA ILE A 212 10.81 -78.47 -26.48
C ILE A 212 11.51 -78.52 -27.84
N SER A 213 12.11 -77.42 -28.29
CA SER A 213 12.86 -77.36 -29.55
C SER A 213 14.01 -78.38 -29.60
N ALA A 214 14.79 -78.47 -28.53
CA ALA A 214 15.87 -79.45 -28.39
C ALA A 214 15.35 -80.89 -28.39
N SER A 215 14.23 -81.16 -27.70
CA SER A 215 13.58 -82.47 -27.68
C SER A 215 13.05 -82.86 -29.06
N SER A 216 12.39 -81.95 -29.76
CA SER A 216 11.89 -82.17 -31.13
C SER A 216 13.01 -82.48 -32.11
N LYS A 217 14.18 -81.84 -31.97
CA LYS A 217 15.35 -82.15 -32.80
C LYS A 217 15.84 -83.60 -32.59
N LYS A 218 15.88 -84.07 -31.35
CA LYS A 218 16.19 -85.49 -31.06
C LYS A 218 15.16 -86.45 -31.67
N VAL A 219 13.88 -86.06 -31.69
CA VAL A 219 12.84 -86.86 -32.34
C VAL A 219 13.07 -86.95 -33.85
N VAL A 220 13.47 -85.85 -34.51
CA VAL A 220 13.86 -85.88 -35.93
C VAL A 220 15.02 -86.85 -36.14
N ASP A 221 16.08 -86.79 -35.32
CA ASP A 221 17.21 -87.71 -35.43
C ASP A 221 16.79 -89.20 -35.30
N ILE A 222 15.82 -89.51 -34.44
CA ILE A 222 15.26 -90.87 -34.30
C ILE A 222 14.45 -91.27 -35.54
N ILE A 223 13.66 -90.36 -36.09
CA ILE A 223 12.87 -90.61 -37.32
C ILE A 223 13.80 -90.92 -38.50
N ASP A 224 14.93 -90.22 -38.61
CA ASP A 224 15.95 -90.46 -39.63
C ASP A 224 16.53 -91.88 -39.53
N VAL A 225 16.76 -92.37 -38.30
CA VAL A 225 17.18 -93.76 -38.07
C VAL A 225 16.08 -94.75 -38.47
N ILE A 226 14.81 -94.49 -38.13
CA ILE A 226 13.68 -95.36 -38.49
C ILE A 226 13.51 -95.43 -40.01
N GLU A 227 13.61 -94.31 -40.72
CA GLU A 227 13.58 -94.27 -42.18
C GLU A 227 14.75 -95.07 -42.78
N GLY A 228 15.95 -94.95 -42.19
CA GLY A 228 17.11 -95.76 -42.55
C GLY A 228 16.89 -97.27 -42.35
N ILE A 229 16.30 -97.69 -41.22
CA ILE A 229 15.95 -99.09 -40.94
C ILE A 229 14.90 -99.61 -41.94
N ALA A 230 13.87 -98.81 -42.22
CA ALA A 230 12.84 -99.15 -43.19
C ALA A 230 13.43 -99.33 -44.60
N PHE A 231 14.35 -98.45 -45.01
CA PHE A 231 15.07 -98.59 -46.26
C PHE A 231 15.92 -99.87 -46.31
N GLN A 232 16.69 -100.15 -45.26
CA GLN A 232 17.49 -101.37 -45.15
C GLN A 232 16.61 -102.62 -45.22
N THR A 233 15.48 -102.63 -44.51
CA THR A 233 14.53 -103.75 -44.50
C THR A 233 13.89 -103.96 -45.87
N ASN A 234 13.59 -102.88 -46.59
CA ASN A 234 13.08 -102.93 -47.96
C ASN A 234 14.12 -103.56 -48.93
N ILE A 235 15.41 -103.24 -48.78
CA ILE A 235 16.48 -103.86 -49.57
C ILE A 235 16.68 -105.34 -49.20
N LEU A 236 16.68 -105.69 -47.90
CA LEU A 236 16.76 -107.08 -47.46
C LEU A 236 15.59 -107.93 -47.98
N ALA A 237 14.37 -107.39 -47.92
CA ALA A 237 13.17 -108.06 -48.40
C ALA A 237 13.20 -108.26 -49.93
N LEU A 238 13.70 -107.27 -50.69
CA LEU A 238 13.94 -107.42 -52.12
C LEU A 238 14.95 -108.53 -52.41
N ASN A 239 16.09 -108.55 -51.70
CA ASN A 239 17.11 -109.60 -51.87
C ASN A 239 16.54 -110.99 -51.53
N ALA A 240 15.75 -111.11 -50.46
CA ALA A 240 15.09 -112.35 -50.09
C ALA A 240 14.05 -112.80 -51.13
N ALA A 241 13.28 -111.88 -51.71
CA ALA A 241 12.33 -112.19 -52.79
C ALA A 241 13.05 -112.70 -54.06
N VAL A 242 14.22 -112.12 -54.39
CA VAL A 242 15.06 -112.57 -55.50
C VAL A 242 15.60 -113.98 -55.25
N GLU A 243 16.12 -114.26 -54.05
CA GLU A 243 16.66 -115.60 -53.72
C GLU A 243 15.54 -116.65 -53.63
N ALA A 244 14.36 -116.27 -53.14
CA ALA A 244 13.17 -117.13 -53.14
C ALA A 244 12.70 -117.47 -54.57
N ALA A 245 12.74 -116.51 -55.50
CA ALA A 245 12.46 -116.76 -56.91
C ALA A 245 13.51 -117.71 -57.54
N ARG A 246 14.76 -117.62 -57.10
CA ARG A 246 15.87 -118.48 -57.53
C ARG A 246 15.71 -119.94 -57.07
N ALA A 247 15.08 -120.17 -55.91
CA ALA A 247 14.79 -121.50 -55.37
C ALA A 247 13.56 -122.20 -56.01
N GLY A 248 12.87 -121.56 -56.95
CA GLY A 248 11.74 -122.15 -57.70
C GLY A 248 10.53 -122.49 -56.81
N GLU A 249 9.89 -123.65 -57.02
CA GLU A 249 8.68 -124.07 -56.28
C GLU A 249 8.91 -124.19 -54.76
N GLN A 250 10.13 -124.48 -54.31
CA GLN A 250 10.46 -124.60 -52.88
C GLN A 250 10.55 -123.23 -52.18
N GLY A 251 10.74 -122.14 -52.93
CA GLY A 251 10.85 -120.78 -52.43
C GLY A 251 9.53 -120.00 -52.37
N ARG A 252 8.42 -120.57 -52.87
CA ARG A 252 7.13 -119.87 -53.01
C ARG A 252 6.62 -119.24 -51.71
N GLY A 253 6.69 -119.97 -50.60
CA GLY A 253 6.29 -119.45 -49.27
C GLY A 253 7.19 -118.30 -48.80
N PHE A 254 8.50 -118.39 -49.03
CA PHE A 254 9.46 -117.34 -48.69
C PHE A 254 9.27 -116.08 -49.55
N ALA A 255 8.91 -116.22 -50.83
CA ALA A 255 8.65 -115.10 -51.72
C ALA A 255 7.45 -114.25 -51.26
N VAL A 256 6.38 -114.89 -50.76
CA VAL A 256 5.20 -114.19 -50.22
C VAL A 256 5.57 -113.41 -48.95
N VAL A 257 6.29 -114.05 -48.01
CA VAL A 257 6.76 -113.38 -46.79
C VAL A 257 7.68 -112.20 -47.12
N ALA A 258 8.59 -112.37 -48.08
CA ALA A 258 9.47 -111.29 -48.53
C ALA A 258 8.69 -110.11 -49.15
N GLY A 259 7.62 -110.38 -49.91
CA GLY A 259 6.72 -109.35 -50.43
C GLY A 259 5.96 -108.59 -49.34
N GLU A 260 5.49 -109.29 -48.31
CA GLU A 260 4.80 -108.67 -47.16
C GLU A 260 5.75 -107.81 -46.32
N VAL A 261 6.96 -108.31 -46.03
CA VAL A 261 8.01 -107.55 -45.33
C VAL A 261 8.39 -106.30 -46.11
N ARG A 262 8.49 -106.40 -47.45
CA ARG A 262 8.77 -105.24 -48.32
C ARG A 262 7.66 -104.19 -48.23
N THR A 263 6.41 -104.62 -48.29
CA THR A 263 5.24 -103.74 -48.19
C THR A 263 5.19 -103.04 -46.82
N LEU A 264 5.49 -103.77 -45.75
CA LEU A 264 5.58 -103.23 -44.40
C LEU A 264 6.72 -102.20 -44.26
N ALA A 265 7.87 -102.46 -44.88
CA ALA A 265 9.00 -101.54 -44.91
C ALA A 265 8.65 -100.24 -45.65
N GLN A 266 8.00 -100.33 -46.81
CA GLN A 266 7.52 -99.14 -47.55
C GLN A 266 6.48 -98.34 -46.75
N ARG A 267 5.54 -99.01 -46.07
CA ARG A 267 4.58 -98.36 -45.16
C ARG A 267 5.27 -97.66 -43.99
N SER A 268 6.30 -98.28 -43.40
CA SER A 268 7.08 -97.70 -42.31
C SER A 268 7.85 -96.45 -42.76
N ALA A 269 8.45 -96.48 -43.95
CA ALA A 269 9.13 -95.32 -44.53
C ALA A 269 8.16 -94.16 -44.81
N ALA A 270 6.97 -94.44 -45.35
CA ALA A 270 5.95 -93.43 -45.59
C ALA A 270 5.46 -92.78 -44.27
N ALA A 271 5.20 -93.59 -43.24
CA ALA A 271 4.82 -93.10 -41.92
C ALA A 271 5.94 -92.27 -41.26
N ALA A 272 7.20 -92.73 -41.35
CA ALA A 272 8.35 -91.97 -40.85
C ALA A 272 8.44 -90.59 -41.51
N LYS A 273 8.24 -90.50 -42.84
CA LYS A 273 8.25 -89.24 -43.57
C LYS A 273 7.10 -88.30 -43.17
N GLU A 274 5.91 -88.83 -42.93
CA GLU A 274 4.77 -88.05 -42.44
C GLU A 274 5.02 -87.49 -41.03
N ILE A 275 5.53 -88.31 -40.11
CA ILE A 275 5.92 -87.87 -38.76
C ILE A 275 7.02 -86.81 -38.83
N ARG A 276 8.02 -86.98 -39.72
CA ARG A 276 9.08 -85.96 -39.94
C ARG A 276 8.48 -84.60 -40.31
N GLY A 277 7.47 -84.59 -41.19
CA GLY A 277 6.75 -83.38 -41.57
C GLY A 277 6.07 -82.71 -40.37
N LEU A 278 5.27 -83.47 -39.61
CA LEU A 278 4.54 -82.97 -38.44
C LEU A 278 5.48 -82.41 -37.35
N ILE A 279 6.63 -83.06 -37.12
CA ILE A 279 7.64 -82.58 -36.18
C ILE A 279 8.33 -81.32 -36.71
N GLY A 280 8.60 -81.25 -38.01
CA GLY A 280 9.12 -80.05 -38.66
C GLY A 280 8.21 -78.83 -38.45
N ASP A 281 6.92 -78.99 -38.71
CA ASP A 281 5.91 -77.95 -38.50
C ASP A 281 5.84 -77.53 -37.01
N SER A 282 5.95 -78.50 -36.10
CA SER A 282 5.96 -78.25 -34.66
C SER A 282 7.20 -77.45 -34.21
N VAL A 283 8.38 -77.75 -34.77
CA VAL A 283 9.61 -76.99 -34.50
C VAL A 283 9.48 -75.55 -34.99
N GLU A 284 8.89 -75.33 -36.17
CA GLU A 284 8.66 -73.99 -36.69
C GLU A 284 7.69 -73.19 -35.81
N GLN A 285 6.59 -73.81 -35.37
CA GLN A 285 5.62 -73.22 -34.43
C GLN A 285 6.29 -72.81 -33.11
N VAL A 286 7.11 -73.69 -32.53
CA VAL A 286 7.86 -73.41 -31.29
C VAL A 286 8.84 -72.26 -31.49
N ARG A 287 9.56 -72.20 -32.62
CA ARG A 287 10.48 -71.10 -32.94
C ARG A 287 9.74 -69.76 -33.01
N ASN A 288 8.59 -69.73 -33.71
CA ASN A 288 7.77 -68.53 -33.82
C ASN A 288 7.18 -68.12 -32.46
N GLY A 289 6.77 -69.10 -31.64
CA GLY A 289 6.32 -68.87 -30.26
C GLY A 289 7.41 -68.27 -29.39
N SER A 290 8.63 -68.84 -29.42
CA SER A 290 9.79 -68.33 -28.68
C SER A 290 10.09 -66.87 -29.01
N ALA A 291 10.08 -66.51 -30.30
CA ALA A 291 10.33 -65.12 -30.72
C ALA A 291 9.29 -64.13 -30.17
N ARG A 292 8.00 -64.53 -30.13
CA ARG A 292 6.92 -63.69 -29.57
C ARG A 292 7.05 -63.53 -28.06
N VAL A 293 7.39 -64.61 -27.36
CA VAL A 293 7.58 -64.59 -25.91
C VAL A 293 8.81 -63.75 -25.53
N GLU A 294 9.89 -63.84 -26.29
CA GLU A 294 11.08 -63.01 -26.08
C GLU A 294 10.78 -61.51 -26.26
N HIS A 295 10.00 -61.16 -27.28
CA HIS A 295 9.49 -59.80 -27.45
C HIS A 295 8.62 -59.35 -26.26
N ALA A 296 7.74 -60.21 -25.76
CA ALA A 296 6.95 -59.91 -24.55
C ALA A 296 7.86 -59.67 -23.33
N GLY A 297 8.96 -60.41 -23.20
CA GLY A 297 9.95 -60.22 -22.14
C GLY A 297 10.71 -58.90 -22.27
N GLN A 298 10.97 -58.44 -23.49
CA GLN A 298 11.51 -57.11 -23.73
C GLN A 298 10.52 -56.01 -23.31
N THR A 299 9.24 -56.13 -23.66
CA THR A 299 8.20 -55.18 -23.24
C THR A 299 8.05 -55.12 -21.71
N MET A 300 8.18 -56.24 -20.99
CA MET A 300 8.18 -56.22 -19.52
C MET A 300 9.34 -55.39 -18.94
N ARG A 301 10.55 -55.49 -19.53
CA ARG A 301 11.71 -54.68 -19.11
C ARG A 301 11.53 -53.19 -19.39
N GLU A 302 10.89 -52.85 -20.51
CA GLU A 302 10.52 -51.46 -20.82
C GLU A 302 9.53 -50.90 -19.78
N ILE A 303 8.54 -51.70 -19.35
CA ILE A 303 7.59 -51.29 -18.30
C ILE A 303 8.31 -51.02 -16.97
N VAL A 304 9.23 -51.89 -16.55
CA VAL A 304 10.03 -51.67 -15.32
C VAL A 304 10.80 -50.36 -15.40
N THR A 305 11.43 -50.08 -16.55
CA THR A 305 12.20 -48.84 -16.77
C THR A 305 11.29 -47.60 -16.74
N ALA A 306 10.16 -47.63 -17.44
CA ALA A 306 9.19 -46.54 -17.44
C ALA A 306 8.60 -46.30 -16.05
N SER A 307 8.28 -47.35 -15.29
CA SER A 307 7.76 -47.23 -13.93
C SER A 307 8.80 -46.65 -12.97
N SER A 308 10.08 -47.01 -13.13
CA SER A 308 11.16 -46.38 -12.37
C SER A 308 11.26 -44.88 -12.67
N GLN A 309 11.09 -44.47 -13.93
CA GLN A 309 11.11 -43.06 -14.30
C GLN A 309 9.94 -42.28 -13.69
N VAL A 310 8.74 -42.88 -13.66
CA VAL A 310 7.57 -42.30 -12.98
C VAL A 310 7.83 -42.12 -11.49
N THR A 311 8.43 -43.12 -10.83
CA THR A 311 8.81 -43.06 -9.41
C THR A 311 9.77 -41.89 -9.13
N THR A 312 10.77 -41.67 -10.00
CA THR A 312 11.69 -40.53 -9.89
C THR A 312 10.95 -39.19 -9.98
N ILE A 313 10.08 -39.02 -10.98
CA ILE A 313 9.29 -37.78 -11.17
C ILE A 313 8.39 -37.50 -9.95
N LEU A 314 7.78 -38.53 -9.38
CA LEU A 314 6.94 -38.39 -8.19
C LEU A 314 7.74 -38.01 -6.95
N GLY A 315 8.98 -38.48 -6.85
CA GLY A 315 9.94 -38.01 -5.84
C GLY A 315 10.25 -36.52 -6.00
N GLU A 316 10.53 -36.06 -7.21
CA GLU A 316 10.76 -34.63 -7.51
C GLU A 316 9.53 -33.77 -7.18
N ILE A 317 8.31 -34.23 -7.53
CA ILE A 317 7.05 -33.54 -7.19
C ILE A 317 6.89 -33.43 -5.67
N SER A 318 7.24 -34.47 -4.91
CA SER A 318 7.13 -34.45 -3.45
C SER A 318 8.09 -33.44 -2.82
N VAL A 319 9.33 -33.38 -3.30
CA VAL A 319 10.32 -32.37 -2.85
C VAL A 319 9.87 -30.95 -3.21
N ALA A 320 9.42 -30.74 -4.45
CA ALA A 320 8.90 -29.44 -4.90
C ALA A 320 7.67 -29.00 -4.09
N SER A 321 6.77 -29.92 -3.78
CA SER A 321 5.57 -29.65 -2.97
C SER A 321 5.94 -29.27 -1.52
N ALA A 322 6.94 -29.94 -0.93
CA ALA A 322 7.46 -29.57 0.39
C ALA A 322 8.07 -28.15 0.40
N GLN A 323 8.83 -27.80 -0.64
CA GLN A 323 9.37 -26.44 -0.81
C GLN A 323 8.25 -25.41 -1.00
N GLN A 324 7.23 -25.71 -1.80
CA GLN A 324 6.05 -24.84 -1.95
C GLN A 324 5.33 -24.63 -0.62
N SER A 325 5.17 -25.68 0.19
CA SER A 325 4.56 -25.56 1.52
C SER A 325 5.32 -24.59 2.41
N GLY A 326 6.65 -24.67 2.45
CA GLY A 326 7.48 -23.72 3.19
C GLY A 326 7.39 -22.29 2.66
N GLY A 327 7.32 -22.12 1.32
CA GLY A 327 7.10 -20.81 0.71
C GLY A 327 5.73 -20.21 1.06
N ILE A 328 4.68 -21.02 1.07
CA ILE A 328 3.33 -20.58 1.47
C ILE A 328 3.30 -20.15 2.94
N GLU A 329 3.99 -20.86 3.82
CA GLU A 329 4.10 -20.50 5.24
C GLU A 329 4.77 -19.13 5.43
N GLN A 330 5.83 -18.84 4.69
CA GLN A 330 6.47 -17.51 4.70
C GLN A 330 5.53 -16.40 4.22
N VAL A 331 4.79 -16.64 3.14
CA VAL A 331 3.84 -15.63 2.65
C VAL A 331 2.66 -15.46 3.63
N ASN A 332 2.21 -16.54 4.29
CA ASN A 332 1.20 -16.45 5.34
C ASN A 332 1.68 -15.55 6.49
N GLN A 333 2.94 -15.70 6.92
CA GLN A 333 3.54 -14.81 7.92
C GLN A 333 3.55 -13.34 7.46
N ALA A 334 3.90 -13.07 6.20
CA ALA A 334 3.88 -11.73 5.65
C ALA A 334 2.46 -11.14 5.58
N VAL A 335 1.44 -11.95 5.26
CA VAL A 335 0.03 -11.54 5.26
C VAL A 335 -0.44 -11.18 6.67
N MET A 336 -0.04 -11.96 7.69
CA MET A 336 -0.35 -11.63 9.10
C MET A 336 0.30 -10.32 9.56
N GLU A 337 1.54 -10.05 9.13
CA GLU A 337 2.21 -8.78 9.41
C GLU A 337 1.52 -7.60 8.72
N MET A 338 1.11 -7.78 7.45
CA MET A 338 0.33 -6.79 6.73
C MET A 338 -1.01 -6.51 7.42
N ASP A 339 -1.72 -7.54 7.90
CA ASP A 339 -2.98 -7.38 8.64
C ASP A 339 -2.76 -6.57 9.93
N ALA A 340 -1.69 -6.84 10.68
CA ALA A 340 -1.35 -6.07 11.87
C ALA A 340 -1.10 -4.59 11.55
N VAL A 341 -0.37 -4.30 10.47
CA VAL A 341 -0.13 -2.92 10.01
C VAL A 341 -1.42 -2.27 9.51
N THR A 342 -2.29 -3.00 8.81
CA THR A 342 -3.61 -2.51 8.37
C THR A 342 -4.49 -2.13 9.56
N GLN A 343 -4.53 -2.95 10.61
CA GLN A 343 -5.25 -2.62 11.84
C GLN A 343 -4.63 -1.40 12.56
N GLN A 344 -3.30 -1.30 12.59
CA GLN A 344 -2.62 -0.12 13.12
C GLN A 344 -2.96 1.14 12.33
N ASN A 345 -3.01 1.06 10.99
CA ASN A 345 -3.42 2.17 10.14
C ASN A 345 -4.84 2.61 10.43
N ALA A 346 -5.77 1.67 10.62
CA ALA A 346 -7.15 2.00 11.00
C ALA A 346 -7.20 2.80 12.32
N ALA A 347 -6.43 2.37 13.33
CA ALA A 347 -6.33 3.09 14.60
C ALA A 347 -5.68 4.49 14.44
N LEU A 348 -4.65 4.60 13.61
CA LEU A 348 -3.99 5.88 13.31
C LEU A 348 -4.92 6.84 12.57
N VAL A 349 -5.73 6.34 11.64
CA VAL A 349 -6.74 7.13 10.92
C VAL A 349 -7.77 7.70 11.90
N GLU A 350 -8.27 6.88 12.83
CA GLU A 350 -9.21 7.33 13.86
C GLU A 350 -8.59 8.42 14.76
N GLN A 351 -7.34 8.21 15.20
CA GLN A 351 -6.60 9.19 15.99
C GLN A 351 -6.35 10.49 15.23
N ALA A 352 -5.97 10.40 13.95
CA ALA A 352 -5.71 11.56 13.11
C ALA A 352 -7.00 12.34 12.81
N ALA A 353 -8.12 11.65 12.59
CA ALA A 353 -9.42 12.28 12.41
C ALA A 353 -9.87 13.04 13.67
N ALA A 354 -9.69 12.44 14.86
CA ALA A 354 -9.95 13.10 16.13
C ALA A 354 -9.07 14.35 16.34
N ALA A 355 -7.77 14.25 16.02
CA ALA A 355 -6.85 15.38 16.12
C ALA A 355 -7.20 16.51 15.14
N ALA A 356 -7.54 16.19 13.89
CA ALA A 356 -7.98 17.18 12.90
C ALA A 356 -9.27 17.88 13.33
N SER A 357 -10.24 17.14 13.89
CA SER A 357 -11.46 17.73 14.43
C SER A 357 -11.18 18.67 15.60
N ALA A 358 -10.28 18.30 16.51
CA ALA A 358 -9.89 19.14 17.64
C ALA A 358 -9.18 20.43 17.18
N LEU A 359 -8.32 20.35 16.16
CA LEU A 359 -7.67 21.53 15.57
C LEU A 359 -8.68 22.46 14.88
N ALA A 360 -9.63 21.90 14.14
CA ALA A 360 -10.71 22.68 13.52
C ALA A 360 -11.57 23.40 14.56
N GLU A 361 -11.90 22.73 15.67
CA GLU A 361 -12.65 23.34 16.77
C GLU A 361 -11.85 24.43 17.50
N GLN A 362 -10.55 24.20 17.74
CA GLN A 362 -9.67 25.21 18.33
C GLN A 362 -9.50 26.44 17.43
N ALA A 363 -9.41 26.22 16.11
CA ALA A 363 -9.38 27.30 15.12
C ALA A 363 -10.70 28.09 15.14
N HIS A 364 -11.84 27.41 15.13
CA HIS A 364 -13.14 28.08 15.23
C HIS A 364 -13.29 28.90 16.53
N GLN A 365 -12.79 28.40 17.66
CA GLN A 365 -12.77 29.17 18.91
C GLN A 365 -11.90 30.43 18.83
N LEU A 366 -10.73 30.35 18.21
CA LEU A 366 -9.86 31.50 17.97
C LEU A 366 -10.48 32.51 17.00
N GLN A 367 -11.09 32.04 15.91
CA GLN A 367 -11.86 32.88 14.98
C GLN A 367 -12.96 33.65 15.69
N ASN A 368 -13.72 33.00 16.58
CA ASN A 368 -14.76 33.67 17.36
C ASN A 368 -14.19 34.71 18.32
N ALA A 369 -13.09 34.41 19.02
CA ALA A 369 -12.44 35.34 19.94
C ALA A 369 -11.86 36.57 19.23
N VAL A 370 -11.28 36.38 18.04
CA VAL A 370 -10.71 37.46 17.21
C VAL A 370 -11.81 38.21 16.47
N GLY A 371 -12.92 37.54 16.14
CA GLY A 371 -14.10 38.13 15.49
C GLY A 371 -14.88 39.12 16.36
N GLU A 372 -14.59 39.18 17.67
CA GLU A 372 -15.07 40.27 18.54
C GLU A 372 -14.45 41.62 18.16
N PHE A 373 -13.26 41.62 17.54
CA PHE A 373 -12.59 42.82 17.06
C PHE A 373 -13.06 43.18 15.65
N LYS A 374 -13.46 44.44 15.44
CA LYS A 374 -13.82 44.97 14.13
C LYS A 374 -12.56 45.44 13.44
N LEU A 375 -12.20 44.79 12.35
CA LEU A 375 -11.12 45.23 11.46
C LEU A 375 -11.72 46.05 10.32
N GLU A 376 -10.88 46.85 9.66
CA GLU A 376 -11.28 47.55 8.43
C GLU A 376 -11.74 46.51 7.39
N ALA A 377 -12.93 46.71 6.82
CA ALA A 377 -13.47 45.79 5.82
C ALA A 377 -12.60 45.86 4.57
N THR A 378 -11.77 44.83 4.36
CA THR A 378 -11.02 44.69 3.11
C THR A 378 -12.03 44.52 1.98
N PRO A 379 -11.88 45.19 0.81
CA PRO A 379 -12.89 45.19 -0.25
C PRO A 379 -13.30 43.83 -0.84
N ASP A 380 -12.63 42.74 -0.43
CA ASP A 380 -12.85 41.37 -0.89
C ASP A 380 -13.95 40.62 -0.11
N ASP A 381 -14.45 41.18 1.00
CA ASP A 381 -15.56 40.62 1.80
C ASP A 381 -16.97 40.99 1.25
N ALA A 382 -17.05 41.58 0.06
CA ALA A 382 -18.32 41.75 -0.63
C ALA A 382 -18.80 40.38 -1.17
N PRO A 383 -20.03 39.91 -0.90
CA PRO A 383 -20.51 38.64 -1.41
C PRO A 383 -20.48 38.64 -2.94
N GLY A 384 -19.49 37.93 -3.49
CA GLY A 384 -19.21 37.86 -4.91
C GLY A 384 -20.40 37.33 -5.69
N GLN A 385 -20.98 38.18 -6.54
CA GLN A 385 -21.75 37.73 -7.68
C GLN A 385 -20.81 36.93 -8.58
N HIS A 386 -20.89 35.59 -8.50
CA HIS A 386 -20.28 34.67 -9.46
C HIS A 386 -20.66 35.07 -10.89
N ARG A 387 -19.78 35.81 -11.57
CA ARG A 387 -19.79 35.90 -13.03
C ARG A 387 -18.95 34.75 -13.56
N PHE A 388 -19.63 33.63 -13.82
CA PHE A 388 -19.17 32.64 -14.77
C PHE A 388 -18.86 33.33 -16.11
N ALA A 389 -17.58 33.39 -16.47
CA ALA A 389 -17.14 33.61 -17.84
C ALA A 389 -16.14 32.50 -18.16
N GLY A 390 -16.68 31.35 -18.57
CA GLY A 390 -15.90 30.24 -19.09
C GLY A 390 -15.22 30.64 -20.40
N THR A 391 -13.91 30.77 -20.38
CA THR A 391 -13.07 30.77 -21.56
C THR A 391 -12.85 29.33 -22.02
N LEU A 392 -13.62 28.93 -23.03
CA LEU A 392 -13.32 27.76 -23.85
C LEU A 392 -12.21 28.13 -24.85
N GLN A 393 -10.99 27.69 -24.57
CA GLN A 393 -9.90 27.56 -25.55
C GLN A 393 -8.92 26.53 -24.94
N GLY A 394 -8.81 25.29 -25.39
CA GLY A 394 -8.61 24.84 -26.75
C GLY A 394 -7.10 24.67 -27.01
N ALA A 395 -6.57 23.46 -26.76
CA ALA A 395 -5.86 22.62 -27.74
C ALA A 395 -4.59 21.87 -27.25
N HIS A 396 -4.49 20.61 -27.71
CA HIS A 396 -3.32 19.73 -27.91
C HIS A 396 -2.68 19.07 -26.66
N ALA A 397 -2.40 17.76 -26.62
CA ALA A 397 -2.25 16.72 -27.65
C ALA A 397 -2.67 15.34 -27.13
#